data_AF-A0A8J3NL17-F1
#
_entry.id   AF-A0A8J3NL17-F1
#
_cell.length_a   1.000
_cell.length_b   1.000
_cell.length_c   1.000
_cell.angle_alpha   90.00
_cell.angle_beta   90.00
_cell.angle_gamma   90.00
#
_symmetry.space_group_name_H-M   'P 1'
#
loop_
_entity.id
_entity.type
_entity.pdbx_description
1 polymer ?
#
loop_
_entity_poly.entity_id
_entity_poly.type
_entity_poly.pdbx_seq_one_letter_code
_entity_poly.pdbx_strand_id
1 'polypeptide(L)'
;MSAFPRRELVLALIMALAAVGTAWAGFQSAKWGGVQANAYAAAGAVRSDAGRASTLAAEQRTIDVVSFTTWLNALNNEIINRVVPRPAGDYRPDPDTASGFLFQRMRPEFRPAVDAWLATRPLVNAAAPATPFDMPQYRLAADADAQRLLDRADELSATARAANQRSDNYVLIAVVLALVLLFAGLAGKTAGRLTQTALATLAGIALLGAVTALLLSPVEL
;
A
#
# COMPACT_ATOMS: atom_id res chain seq x y z
N MET A 1 -30.55 35.20 46.67
CA MET A 1 -29.64 34.52 45.74
C MET A 1 -28.50 33.91 46.53
N SER A 2 -28.60 32.64 46.91
CA SER A 2 -27.46 31.91 47.47
C SER A 2 -26.36 31.85 46.41
N ALA A 3 -25.20 32.41 46.72
CA ALA A 3 -24.04 32.32 45.86
C ALA A 3 -23.75 30.84 45.58
N PHE A 4 -23.70 30.45 44.30
CA PHE A 4 -23.26 29.10 43.93
C PHE A 4 -21.92 28.83 44.63
N PRO A 5 -21.82 27.77 45.46
CA PRO A 5 -20.57 27.47 46.13
C PRO A 5 -19.50 27.25 45.05
N ARG A 6 -18.33 27.89 45.21
CA ARG A 6 -17.25 27.92 44.19
C ARG A 6 -16.92 26.55 43.58
N ARG A 7 -17.15 25.47 44.34
CA ARG A 7 -16.94 24.07 43.91
C ARG A 7 -17.93 23.59 42.86
N GLU A 8 -19.22 23.95 42.97
CA GLU A 8 -20.23 23.58 41.98
C GLU A 8 -19.97 24.24 40.64
N LEU A 9 -19.53 25.51 40.64
CA LEU A 9 -19.11 26.21 39.43
C LEU A 9 -17.92 25.50 38.76
N VAL A 10 -16.90 25.09 39.52
CA VAL A 10 -15.74 24.38 38.98
C VAL A 10 -16.15 23.03 38.38
N LEU A 11 -17.01 22.25 39.07
CA LEU A 11 -17.51 20.98 38.54
C LEU A 11 -18.34 21.18 37.26
N ALA A 12 -19.18 22.21 37.22
CA ALA A 12 -19.95 22.55 36.02
C ALA A 12 -19.04 22.93 34.85
N LEU A 13 -17.98 23.70 35.08
CA LEU A 13 -16.98 24.05 34.07
C LEU A 13 -16.21 22.83 33.57
N ILE A 14 -15.79 21.93 34.49
CA ILE A 14 -15.13 20.67 34.13
C ILE A 14 -16.04 19.84 33.21
N MET A 15 -17.32 19.71 33.54
CA MET A 15 -18.26 18.97 32.70
C MET A 15 -18.51 19.65 31.36
N ALA A 16 -18.67 20.97 31.32
CA ALA A 16 -18.89 21.70 30.07
C ALA A 16 -17.69 21.54 29.12
N LEU A 17 -16.46 21.69 29.63
CA LEU A 17 -15.24 21.48 28.85
C LEU A 17 -15.12 20.04 28.37
N ALA A 18 -15.43 19.07 29.23
CA ALA A 18 -15.39 17.67 28.85
C ALA A 18 -16.41 17.33 27.76
N ALA A 19 -17.63 17.86 27.85
CA ALA A 19 -18.67 17.65 26.83
C ALA A 19 -18.26 18.21 25.46
N VAL A 20 -17.73 19.44 25.42
CA VAL A 20 -17.25 20.06 24.18
C VAL A 20 -16.06 19.29 23.61
N GLY A 21 -15.11 18.89 24.46
CA GLY A 21 -13.95 18.11 24.04
C GLY A 21 -14.35 16.73 23.49
N THR A 22 -15.36 16.07 24.07
CA THR A 22 -15.88 14.79 23.57
C THR A 22 -16.50 14.95 22.19
N ALA A 23 -17.32 15.99 21.98
CA ALA A 23 -17.91 16.29 20.69
C ALA A 23 -16.83 16.59 19.62
N TRP A 24 -15.82 17.38 20.00
CA TRP A 24 -14.70 17.69 19.12
C TRP A 24 -13.87 16.46 18.76
N ALA A 25 -13.56 15.61 19.75
CA ALA A 25 -12.84 14.36 19.54
C ALA A 25 -13.62 13.40 18.63
N GLY A 26 -14.94 13.26 18.82
CA GLY A 26 -15.79 12.48 17.93
C GLY A 26 -15.79 13.01 16.49
N PHE A 27 -15.89 14.34 16.31
CA PHE A 27 -15.80 14.98 15.00
C PHE A 27 -14.45 14.69 14.30
N GLN A 28 -13.34 14.88 15.01
CA GLN A 28 -12.01 14.64 14.46
C GLN A 28 -11.74 13.16 14.16
N SER A 29 -12.23 12.25 15.02
CA SER A 29 -12.18 10.81 14.74
C SER A 29 -12.89 10.48 13.42
N ALA A 30 -14.11 11.00 13.21
CA ALA A 30 -14.85 10.76 11.97
C ALA A 30 -14.13 11.33 10.73
N LYS A 31 -13.51 12.52 10.83
CA LYS A 31 -12.72 13.12 9.75
C LYS A 31 -11.52 12.27 9.37
N TRP A 32 -10.72 11.85 10.36
CA TRP A 32 -9.58 10.94 10.15
C TRP A 32 -10.02 9.57 9.62
N GLY A 33 -11.16 9.05 10.07
CA GLY A 33 -11.78 7.84 9.52
C GLY A 33 -12.14 7.97 8.04
N GLY A 34 -12.59 9.16 7.61
CA GLY A 34 -12.81 9.47 6.20
C GLY A 34 -11.53 9.46 5.36
N VAL A 35 -10.46 10.09 5.87
CA VAL A 35 -9.12 10.07 5.22
C VAL A 35 -8.61 8.63 5.09
N GLN A 36 -8.71 7.84 6.16
CA GLN A 36 -8.36 6.43 6.16
C GLN A 36 -9.14 5.65 5.10
N ALA A 37 -10.48 5.79 5.08
CA ALA A 37 -11.33 5.05 4.15
C ALA A 37 -10.98 5.38 2.69
N ASN A 38 -10.81 6.66 2.38
CA ASN A 38 -10.43 7.11 1.04
C ASN A 38 -9.04 6.58 0.64
N ALA A 39 -8.07 6.64 1.53
CA ALA A 39 -6.72 6.15 1.27
C ALA A 39 -6.68 4.62 1.06
N TYR A 40 -7.44 3.84 1.84
CA TYR A 40 -7.56 2.40 1.62
C TYR A 40 -8.31 2.06 0.34
N ALA A 41 -9.37 2.80 0.00
CA ALA A 41 -10.07 2.62 -1.27
C ALA A 41 -9.14 2.89 -2.47
N ALA A 42 -8.36 3.97 -2.41
CA ALA A 42 -7.36 4.29 -3.42
C ALA A 42 -6.26 3.20 -3.50
N ALA A 43 -5.76 2.72 -2.37
CA ALA A 43 -4.80 1.61 -2.34
C ALA A 43 -5.38 0.34 -2.98
N GLY A 44 -6.65 0.04 -2.71
CA GLY A 44 -7.36 -1.09 -3.32
C GLY A 44 -7.49 -0.97 -4.84
N ALA A 45 -7.83 0.23 -5.34
CA ALA A 45 -7.90 0.50 -6.78
C ALA A 45 -6.53 0.31 -7.46
N VAL A 46 -5.47 0.89 -6.87
CA VAL A 46 -4.10 0.75 -7.39
C VAL A 46 -3.62 -0.71 -7.37
N ARG A 47 -3.97 -1.49 -6.32
CA ARG A 47 -3.68 -2.94 -6.31
C ARG A 47 -4.41 -3.70 -7.41
N SER A 48 -5.63 -3.29 -7.77
CA SER A 48 -6.35 -3.87 -8.90
C SER A 48 -5.62 -3.59 -10.21
N ASP A 49 -5.13 -2.35 -10.41
CA ASP A 49 -4.33 -1.98 -11.58
C ASP A 49 -3.00 -2.74 -11.63
N ALA A 50 -2.33 -2.89 -10.48
CA ALA A 50 -1.12 -3.72 -10.38
C ALA A 50 -1.41 -5.17 -10.78
N GLY A 51 -2.55 -5.73 -10.34
CA GLY A 51 -3.00 -7.05 -10.75
C GLY A 51 -3.19 -7.18 -12.26
N ARG A 52 -3.78 -6.16 -12.92
CA ARG A 52 -3.91 -6.13 -14.38
C ARG A 52 -2.56 -6.11 -15.08
N ALA A 53 -1.61 -5.30 -14.58
CA ALA A 53 -0.26 -5.22 -15.13
C ALA A 53 0.51 -6.55 -14.95
N SER A 54 0.41 -7.20 -13.78
CA SER A 54 0.99 -8.53 -13.55
C SER A 54 0.42 -9.60 -14.47
N THR A 55 -0.90 -9.58 -14.70
CA THR A 55 -1.54 -10.50 -15.66
C THR A 55 -1.02 -10.26 -17.08
N LEU A 56 -0.92 -9.00 -17.50
CA LEU A 56 -0.34 -8.66 -18.81
C LEU A 56 1.10 -9.15 -18.94
N ALA A 57 1.93 -9.00 -17.89
CA ALA A 57 3.30 -9.51 -17.89
C ALA A 57 3.34 -11.04 -18.02
N ALA A 58 2.45 -11.76 -17.32
CA ALA A 58 2.34 -13.20 -17.42
C ALA A 58 1.88 -13.67 -18.82
N GLU A 59 0.91 -12.97 -19.43
CA GLU A 59 0.46 -13.22 -20.81
C GLU A 59 1.61 -13.00 -21.80
N GLN A 60 2.31 -11.87 -21.68
CA GLN A 60 3.47 -11.52 -22.49
C GLN A 60 4.58 -12.56 -22.39
N ARG A 61 4.91 -12.99 -21.16
CA ARG A 61 5.88 -14.06 -20.92
C ARG A 61 5.46 -15.38 -21.56
N THR A 62 4.19 -15.72 -21.49
CA THR A 62 3.65 -16.93 -22.14
C THR A 62 3.79 -16.83 -23.66
N ILE A 63 3.44 -15.69 -24.26
CA ILE A 63 3.60 -15.43 -25.70
C ILE A 63 5.07 -15.55 -26.11
N ASP A 64 6.00 -15.01 -25.32
CA ASP A 64 7.43 -15.08 -25.59
C ASP A 64 7.95 -16.52 -25.51
N VAL A 65 7.54 -17.30 -24.51
CA VAL A 65 7.89 -18.73 -24.37
C VAL A 65 7.38 -19.55 -25.56
N VAL A 66 6.12 -19.33 -25.96
CA VAL A 66 5.54 -20.02 -27.13
C VAL A 66 6.27 -19.62 -28.41
N SER A 67 6.53 -18.32 -28.60
CA SER A 67 7.25 -17.82 -29.78
C SER A 67 8.67 -18.37 -29.85
N PHE A 68 9.39 -18.39 -28.73
CA PHE A 68 10.75 -18.92 -28.62
C PHE A 68 10.81 -20.42 -28.92
N THR A 69 9.96 -21.22 -28.26
CA THR A 69 9.96 -22.67 -28.46
C THR A 69 9.52 -23.06 -29.87
N THR A 70 8.53 -22.36 -30.45
CA THR A 70 8.11 -22.58 -31.85
C THR A 70 9.25 -22.24 -32.82
N TRP A 71 9.91 -21.10 -32.62
CA TRP A 71 11.09 -20.72 -33.40
C TRP A 71 12.24 -21.73 -33.26
N LEU A 72 12.56 -22.16 -32.04
CA LEU A 72 13.65 -23.10 -31.78
C LEU A 72 13.40 -24.46 -32.42
N ASN A 73 12.15 -24.93 -32.42
CA ASN A 73 11.75 -26.16 -33.11
C ASN A 73 11.91 -26.04 -34.63
N ALA A 74 11.47 -24.91 -35.21
CA ALA A 74 11.65 -24.64 -36.65
C ALA A 74 13.13 -24.58 -37.03
N LEU A 75 13.93 -23.82 -36.26
CA LEU A 75 15.38 -23.72 -36.46
C LEU A 75 16.06 -25.09 -36.37
N ASN A 76 15.71 -25.91 -35.37
CA ASN A 76 16.28 -27.25 -35.22
C ASN A 76 15.92 -28.16 -36.42
N ASN A 77 14.67 -28.09 -36.91
CA ASN A 77 14.26 -28.84 -38.09
C ASN A 77 15.06 -28.43 -39.34
N GLU A 78 15.22 -27.12 -39.56
CA GLU A 78 15.99 -26.57 -40.69
C GLU A 78 17.48 -26.94 -40.60
N ILE A 79 18.06 -26.95 -39.39
CA ILE A 79 19.44 -27.42 -39.16
C ILE A 79 19.57 -28.91 -39.51
N ILE A 80 18.66 -29.76 -39.03
CA ILE A 80 18.70 -31.21 -39.30
C ILE A 80 18.56 -31.49 -40.80
N ASN A 81 17.68 -30.77 -41.47
CA ASN A 81 17.44 -30.90 -42.92
C ASN A 81 18.48 -30.16 -43.79
N ARG A 82 19.52 -29.57 -43.18
CA ARG A 82 20.61 -28.84 -43.85
C ARG A 82 20.12 -27.64 -44.69
N VAL A 83 18.99 -27.05 -44.30
CA VAL A 83 18.45 -25.81 -44.90
C VAL A 83 19.26 -24.61 -44.43
N VAL A 84 19.59 -24.56 -43.13
CA VAL A 84 20.41 -23.50 -42.53
C VAL A 84 21.56 -24.13 -41.72
N PRO A 85 22.76 -23.51 -41.69
CA PRO A 85 23.82 -23.95 -40.80
C PRO A 85 23.43 -23.71 -39.34
N ARG A 86 23.97 -24.51 -38.41
CA ARG A 86 23.79 -24.28 -36.97
C ARG A 86 24.42 -22.93 -36.59
N PRO A 87 23.66 -21.98 -36.03
CA PRO A 87 24.21 -20.69 -35.65
C PRO A 87 25.25 -20.80 -34.53
N ALA A 88 26.32 -20.02 -34.63
CA ALA A 88 27.40 -19.95 -33.65
C ALA A 88 27.59 -18.51 -33.15
N GLY A 89 26.48 -17.81 -32.91
CA GLY A 89 26.42 -16.40 -32.50
C GLY A 89 26.13 -15.41 -33.62
N ASP A 90 25.95 -15.91 -34.83
CA ASP A 90 25.81 -15.17 -36.08
C ASP A 90 24.45 -15.39 -36.77
N TYR A 91 23.43 -15.81 -36.00
CA TYR A 91 22.10 -16.04 -36.54
C TYR A 91 21.55 -14.78 -37.21
N ARG A 92 21.18 -14.90 -38.49
CA ARG A 92 20.50 -13.86 -39.25
C ARG A 92 19.16 -14.43 -39.74
N PRO A 93 18.03 -13.79 -39.41
CA PRO A 93 16.72 -14.31 -39.80
C PRO A 93 16.52 -14.15 -41.30
N ASP A 94 16.31 -15.26 -41.99
CA ASP A 94 15.92 -15.30 -43.40
C ASP A 94 14.38 -15.38 -43.52
N PRO A 95 13.68 -14.36 -44.08
CA PRO A 95 12.23 -14.37 -44.23
C PRO A 95 11.65 -15.59 -44.96
N ASP A 96 12.45 -16.25 -45.81
CA ASP A 96 12.03 -17.40 -46.61
C ASP A 96 12.10 -18.73 -45.84
N THR A 97 12.68 -18.71 -44.64
CA THR A 97 12.73 -19.84 -43.70
C THR A 97 11.66 -19.70 -42.62
N ALA A 98 11.15 -20.82 -42.11
CA ALA A 98 10.16 -20.80 -41.03
C ALA A 98 10.76 -20.19 -39.76
N SER A 99 12.02 -20.49 -39.45
CA SER A 99 12.71 -19.88 -38.31
C SER A 99 12.90 -18.37 -38.47
N GLY A 100 13.34 -17.88 -39.63
CA GLY A 100 13.48 -16.44 -39.84
C GLY A 100 12.15 -15.70 -39.82
N PHE A 101 11.10 -16.27 -40.41
CA PHE A 101 9.72 -15.73 -40.36
C PHE A 101 9.20 -15.59 -38.92
N LEU A 102 9.42 -16.60 -38.07
CA LEU A 102 8.99 -16.60 -36.66
C LEU A 102 9.82 -15.63 -35.81
N PHE A 103 11.14 -15.60 -36.03
CA PHE A 103 12.05 -14.71 -35.32
C PHE A 103 11.69 -13.24 -35.53
N GLN A 104 11.39 -12.84 -36.77
CA GLN A 104 10.96 -11.49 -37.10
C GLN A 104 9.61 -11.11 -36.49
N ARG A 105 8.82 -12.05 -35.95
CA ARG A 105 7.53 -11.77 -35.31
C ARG A 105 7.59 -11.77 -33.79
N MET A 106 8.74 -12.12 -33.21
CA MET A 106 8.95 -11.99 -31.78
C MET A 106 8.68 -10.55 -31.33
N ARG A 107 8.04 -10.42 -30.17
CA ARG A 107 7.71 -9.13 -29.56
C ARG A 107 8.95 -8.25 -29.50
N PRO A 108 8.86 -6.95 -29.82
CA PRO A 108 10.02 -6.05 -29.81
C PRO A 108 10.77 -6.02 -28.47
N GLU A 109 10.06 -6.17 -27.37
CA GLU A 109 10.62 -6.20 -26.01
C GLU A 109 11.37 -7.51 -25.70
N PHE A 110 11.04 -8.60 -26.38
CA PHE A 110 11.71 -9.89 -26.20
C PHE A 110 12.99 -10.01 -27.02
N ARG A 111 13.04 -9.41 -28.22
CA ARG A 111 14.18 -9.53 -29.15
C ARG A 111 15.55 -9.22 -28.54
N PRO A 112 15.76 -8.13 -27.76
CA PRO A 112 17.05 -7.85 -27.16
C PRO A 112 17.59 -8.98 -26.28
N ALA A 113 16.70 -9.71 -25.60
CA ALA A 113 17.08 -10.86 -24.79
C ALA A 113 17.51 -12.04 -25.66
N VAL A 114 16.79 -12.31 -26.75
CA VAL A 114 17.12 -13.40 -27.69
C VAL A 114 18.41 -13.10 -28.45
N ASP A 115 18.60 -11.87 -28.92
CA ASP A 115 19.82 -11.44 -29.62
C ASP A 115 21.04 -11.55 -28.70
N ALA A 116 20.93 -11.04 -27.46
CA ALA A 116 22.00 -11.16 -26.47
C ALA A 116 22.28 -12.63 -26.12
N TRP A 117 21.25 -13.45 -25.98
CA TRP A 117 21.38 -14.88 -25.73
C TRP A 117 22.10 -15.58 -26.88
N LEU A 118 21.71 -15.33 -28.13
CA LEU A 118 22.36 -15.87 -29.32
C LEU A 118 23.84 -15.51 -29.38
N ALA A 119 24.22 -14.27 -29.02
CA ALA A 119 25.61 -13.84 -28.96
C ALA A 119 26.47 -14.65 -27.96
N THR A 120 25.87 -15.31 -26.96
CA THR A 120 26.57 -16.22 -26.04
C THR A 120 26.87 -17.61 -26.64
N ARG A 121 26.39 -17.86 -27.88
CA ARG A 121 26.57 -19.09 -28.67
C ARG A 121 25.94 -20.35 -28.03
N PRO A 122 24.68 -20.30 -27.58
CA PRO A 122 24.07 -21.34 -26.74
C PRO A 122 23.91 -22.71 -27.43
N LEU A 123 23.89 -22.74 -28.76
CA LEU A 123 23.76 -23.98 -29.53
C LEU A 123 25.06 -24.79 -29.63
N VAL A 124 26.19 -24.20 -29.22
CA VAL A 124 27.53 -24.81 -29.30
C VAL A 124 28.34 -24.66 -28.01
N ASN A 125 27.95 -23.73 -27.13
CA ASN A 125 28.60 -23.45 -25.86
C ASN A 125 27.72 -23.90 -24.69
N ALA A 126 28.10 -24.98 -24.01
CA ALA A 126 27.37 -25.52 -22.86
C ALA A 126 27.37 -24.60 -21.63
N ALA A 127 28.28 -23.62 -21.56
CA ALA A 127 28.34 -22.64 -20.46
C ALA A 127 27.47 -21.40 -20.71
N ALA A 128 26.81 -21.30 -21.88
CA ALA A 128 25.87 -20.23 -22.15
C ALA A 128 24.62 -20.35 -21.25
N PRO A 129 23.91 -19.24 -20.97
CA PRO A 129 22.61 -19.29 -20.30
C PRO A 129 21.65 -20.24 -21.03
N ALA A 130 20.82 -20.97 -20.29
CA ALA A 130 19.96 -22.01 -20.86
C ALA A 130 18.92 -21.43 -21.82
N THR A 131 18.36 -20.27 -21.49
CA THR A 131 17.33 -19.61 -22.30
C THR A 131 17.52 -18.09 -22.32
N PRO A 132 16.91 -17.38 -23.29
CA PRO A 132 16.83 -15.92 -23.27
C PRO A 132 16.14 -15.34 -22.02
N PHE A 133 15.31 -16.13 -21.33
CA PHE A 133 14.60 -15.71 -20.12
C PHE A 133 15.52 -15.56 -18.91
N ASP A 134 16.70 -16.18 -18.95
CA ASP A 134 17.74 -16.04 -17.93
C ASP A 134 18.62 -14.79 -18.16
N MET A 135 18.38 -14.07 -19.27
CA MET A 135 19.18 -12.90 -19.64
C MET A 135 18.71 -11.64 -18.89
N PRO A 136 19.65 -10.79 -18.40
CA PRO A 136 19.29 -9.50 -17.79
C PRO A 136 18.54 -8.53 -18.71
N GLN A 137 18.60 -8.76 -20.02
CA GLN A 137 17.89 -8.02 -21.05
C GLN A 137 16.41 -8.39 -21.12
N TYR A 138 16.00 -9.56 -20.61
CA TYR A 138 14.60 -9.94 -20.55
C TYR A 138 13.89 -9.18 -19.42
N ARG A 139 13.26 -8.07 -19.77
CA ARG A 139 12.48 -7.26 -18.84
C ARG A 139 11.19 -6.85 -19.51
N LEU A 140 10.08 -7.07 -18.82
CA LEU A 140 8.76 -6.64 -19.28
C LEU A 140 8.42 -5.30 -18.62
N ALA A 141 8.04 -4.32 -19.41
CA ALA A 141 7.53 -3.04 -18.93
C ALA A 141 6.31 -3.25 -18.02
N ALA A 142 5.49 -4.26 -18.32
CA ALA A 142 4.34 -4.64 -17.50
C ALA A 142 4.73 -5.12 -16.08
N ASP A 143 5.85 -5.85 -15.92
CA ASP A 143 6.36 -6.23 -14.59
C ASP A 143 6.82 -4.98 -13.82
N ALA A 144 7.54 -4.07 -14.48
CA ALA A 144 8.01 -2.82 -13.86
C ALA A 144 6.84 -1.90 -13.47
N ASP A 145 5.80 -1.82 -14.31
CA ASP A 145 4.58 -1.08 -14.05
C ASP A 145 3.81 -1.67 -12.87
N ALA A 146 3.67 -3.00 -12.81
CA ALA A 146 3.05 -3.69 -11.69
C ALA A 146 3.77 -3.37 -10.36
N GLN A 147 5.11 -3.45 -10.35
CA GLN A 147 5.88 -3.14 -9.15
C GLN A 147 5.70 -1.68 -8.71
N ARG A 148 5.76 -0.72 -9.65
CA ARG A 148 5.54 0.71 -9.35
C ARG A 148 4.15 0.96 -8.75
N LEU A 149 3.12 0.27 -9.26
CA LEU A 149 1.76 0.37 -8.73
C LEU A 149 1.67 -0.24 -7.32
N LEU A 150 2.32 -1.38 -7.06
CA LEU A 150 2.38 -1.97 -5.73
C LEU A 150 3.04 -1.03 -4.72
N ASP A 151 4.18 -0.43 -5.07
CA ASP A 151 4.86 0.55 -4.22
C ASP A 151 3.93 1.73 -3.88
N ARG A 152 3.19 2.24 -4.87
CA ARG A 152 2.21 3.30 -4.67
C ARG A 152 1.05 2.88 -3.77
N ALA A 153 0.56 1.64 -3.91
CA ALA A 153 -0.49 1.12 -3.04
C ALA A 153 -0.04 1.00 -1.58
N ASP A 154 1.24 0.72 -1.35
CA ASP A 154 1.81 0.63 -0.02
C ASP A 154 1.99 2.00 0.63
N GLU A 155 2.37 3.04 -0.13
CA GLU A 155 2.35 4.43 0.34
C GLU A 155 0.94 4.88 0.76
N LEU A 156 -0.07 4.56 -0.05
CA LEU A 156 -1.47 4.88 0.26
C LEU A 156 -1.95 4.11 1.50
N SER A 157 -1.55 2.84 1.62
CA SER A 157 -1.87 2.03 2.80
C SER A 157 -1.18 2.54 4.07
N ALA A 158 0.06 3.05 3.96
CA ALA A 158 0.75 3.71 5.07
C ALA A 158 0.03 4.98 5.51
N THR A 159 -0.42 5.80 4.54
CA THR A 159 -1.24 6.98 4.79
C THR A 159 -2.55 6.62 5.51
N ALA A 160 -3.23 5.56 5.04
CA ALA A 160 -4.46 5.08 5.65
C ALA A 160 -4.26 4.60 7.09
N ARG A 161 -3.18 3.88 7.38
CA ARG A 161 -2.82 3.45 8.74
C ARG A 161 -2.52 4.62 9.66
N ALA A 162 -1.79 5.63 9.18
CA ALA A 162 -1.52 6.83 9.96
C ALA A 162 -2.82 7.61 10.28
N ALA A 163 -3.74 7.71 9.32
CA ALA A 163 -5.05 8.30 9.53
C ALA A 163 -5.90 7.49 10.53
N ASN A 164 -5.90 6.16 10.42
CA ASN A 164 -6.59 5.28 11.39
C ASN A 164 -6.07 5.52 12.81
N GLN A 165 -4.74 5.56 12.99
CA GLN A 165 -4.16 5.79 14.31
C GLN A 165 -4.56 7.16 14.89
N ARG A 166 -4.66 8.19 14.04
CA ARG A 166 -5.15 9.52 14.48
C ARG A 166 -6.62 9.45 14.90
N SER A 167 -7.46 8.76 14.13
CA SER A 167 -8.85 8.52 14.50
C SER A 167 -8.96 7.82 15.86
N ASP A 168 -8.22 6.72 16.05
CA ASP A 168 -8.24 5.93 17.29
C ASP A 168 -7.77 6.74 18.50
N ASN A 169 -6.76 7.60 18.33
CA ASN A 169 -6.31 8.50 19.39
C ASN A 169 -7.42 9.46 19.82
N TYR A 170 -8.19 10.02 18.88
CA TYR A 170 -9.35 10.85 19.21
C TYR A 170 -10.46 10.06 19.91
N VAL A 171 -10.71 8.81 19.52
CA VAL A 171 -11.65 7.94 20.25
C VAL A 171 -11.21 7.75 21.70
N LEU A 172 -9.92 7.48 21.94
CA LEU A 172 -9.38 7.33 23.29
C LEU A 172 -9.57 8.62 24.11
N ILE A 173 -9.28 9.79 23.53
CA ILE A 173 -9.51 11.08 24.18
C ILE A 173 -10.99 11.24 24.57
N ALA A 174 -11.92 10.91 23.67
CA ALA A 174 -13.36 10.97 23.95
C ALA A 174 -13.75 10.06 25.13
N VAL A 175 -13.17 8.86 25.23
CA VAL A 175 -13.37 7.95 26.37
C VAL A 175 -12.86 8.55 27.68
N VAL A 176 -11.67 9.17 27.68
CA VAL A 176 -11.13 9.86 28.87
C VAL A 176 -12.04 11.02 29.29
N LEU A 177 -12.55 11.81 28.34
CA LEU A 177 -13.48 12.89 28.64
C LEU A 177 -14.85 12.39 29.13
N ALA A 178 -15.32 11.24 28.68
CA ALA A 178 -16.49 10.58 29.25
C ALA A 178 -16.27 10.17 30.72
N LEU A 179 -15.07 9.70 31.07
CA LEU A 179 -14.70 9.43 32.47
C LEU A 179 -14.64 10.72 33.30
N VAL A 180 -14.18 11.83 32.73
CA VAL A 180 -14.21 13.15 33.39
C VAL A 180 -15.65 13.56 33.71
N LEU A 181 -16.56 13.44 32.74
CA LEU A 181 -18.00 13.73 32.93
C LEU A 181 -18.57 12.87 34.05
N LEU A 182 -18.24 11.57 34.08
CA LEU A 182 -18.68 10.64 35.11
C LEU A 182 -18.18 11.06 36.49
N PHE A 183 -16.88 11.28 36.66
CA PHE A 183 -16.30 11.63 37.97
C PHE A 183 -16.78 12.99 38.47
N ALA A 184 -16.88 13.99 37.60
CA ALA A 184 -17.41 15.31 37.97
C ALA A 184 -18.90 15.23 38.35
N GLY A 185 -19.70 14.46 37.61
CA GLY A 185 -21.12 14.22 37.90
C GLY A 185 -21.35 13.49 39.23
N LEU A 186 -20.51 12.50 39.55
CA LEU A 186 -20.55 11.80 40.84
C LEU A 186 -20.07 12.70 42.00
N ALA A 187 -19.00 13.47 41.81
CA ALA A 187 -18.51 14.42 42.81
C ALA A 187 -19.58 15.44 43.23
N GLY A 188 -20.41 15.90 42.29
CA GLY A 188 -21.51 16.83 42.58
C GLY A 188 -22.64 16.23 43.43
N LYS A 189 -22.81 14.91 43.45
CA LYS A 189 -23.91 14.21 44.15
C LYS A 189 -23.50 13.58 45.48
N THR A 190 -22.21 13.60 45.82
CA THR A 190 -21.69 12.87 46.99
C THR A 190 -21.65 13.76 48.24
N ALA A 191 -22.18 13.28 49.38
CA ALA A 191 -22.22 14.04 50.64
C ALA A 191 -20.88 14.07 51.41
N GLY A 192 -20.02 13.06 51.21
CA GLY A 192 -18.73 12.95 51.90
C GLY A 192 -17.68 13.89 51.31
N ARG A 193 -17.16 14.84 52.10
CA ARG A 193 -16.17 15.84 51.65
C ARG A 193 -14.91 15.20 51.05
N LEU A 194 -14.41 14.11 51.64
CA LEU A 194 -13.20 13.42 51.18
C LEU A 194 -13.42 12.76 49.80
N THR A 195 -14.52 12.02 49.64
CA THR A 195 -14.90 11.35 48.40
C THR A 195 -15.18 12.36 47.29
N GLN A 196 -15.86 13.45 47.62
CA GLN A 196 -16.10 14.56 46.70
C GLN A 196 -14.79 15.19 46.21
N THR A 197 -13.83 15.47 47.11
CA THR A 197 -12.53 16.01 46.72
C THR A 197 -11.72 15.02 45.87
N ALA A 198 -11.72 13.73 46.22
CA ALA A 198 -10.98 12.71 45.47
C ALA A 198 -11.51 12.59 44.02
N LEU A 199 -12.83 12.48 43.85
CA LEU A 199 -13.45 12.42 42.52
C LEU A 199 -13.23 13.71 41.70
N ALA A 200 -13.34 14.88 42.33
CA ALA A 200 -13.09 16.15 41.66
C ALA A 200 -11.63 16.29 41.21
N THR A 201 -10.66 15.85 42.04
CA THR A 201 -9.24 15.85 41.67
C THR A 201 -8.95 14.88 40.54
N LEU A 202 -9.50 13.66 40.57
CA LEU A 202 -9.38 12.69 39.46
C LEU A 202 -9.95 13.24 38.15
N ALA A 203 -11.14 13.86 38.20
CA ALA A 203 -11.75 14.52 37.06
C ALA A 203 -10.87 15.64 36.50
N GLY A 204 -10.30 16.48 37.38
CA GLY A 204 -9.40 17.58 36.99
C GLY A 204 -8.11 17.09 36.31
N ILE A 205 -7.47 16.05 36.86
CA ILE A 205 -6.25 15.47 36.28
C ILE A 205 -6.54 14.84 34.90
N ALA A 206 -7.61 14.05 34.80
CA ALA A 206 -8.01 13.42 33.55
C ALA A 206 -8.39 14.48 32.49
N LEU A 207 -9.08 15.55 32.87
CA LEU A 207 -9.42 16.66 31.98
C LEU A 207 -8.16 17.35 31.45
N LEU A 208 -7.21 17.67 32.34
CA LEU A 208 -5.95 18.30 31.93
C LEU A 208 -5.19 17.43 30.92
N GLY A 209 -5.11 16.13 31.17
CA GLY A 209 -4.48 15.17 30.26
C GLY A 209 -5.17 15.12 28.90
N ALA A 210 -6.50 15.02 28.89
CA ALA A 210 -7.28 14.98 27.65
C ALA A 210 -7.21 16.29 26.85
N VAL A 211 -7.26 17.45 27.50
CA VAL A 211 -7.09 18.75 26.84
C VAL A 211 -5.69 18.88 26.26
N THR A 212 -4.67 18.45 26.98
CA THR A 212 -3.28 18.46 26.47
C THR A 212 -3.17 17.55 25.24
N ALA A 213 -3.74 16.34 25.30
CA ALA A 213 -3.76 15.43 24.16
C ALA A 213 -4.54 15.98 22.95
N LEU A 214 -5.65 16.70 23.18
CA LEU A 214 -6.41 17.38 22.13
C LEU A 214 -5.59 18.47 21.44
N LEU A 215 -4.85 19.27 22.22
CA LEU A 215 -4.04 20.37 21.71
C LEU A 215 -2.81 19.90 20.93
N LEU A 216 -2.28 18.71 21.27
CA LEU A 216 -1.13 18.11 20.58
C LEU A 216 -1.53 17.21 19.40
N SER A 217 -2.78 16.77 19.33
CA SER A 217 -3.26 15.89 18.25
C SER A 217 -3.44 16.65 16.94
N PRO A 218 -3.08 16.04 15.79
CA PRO A 218 -3.23 16.67 14.48
C PRO A 218 -4.72 16.79 14.09
N VAL A 219 -5.09 17.98 13.61
CA VAL A 219 -6.47 18.33 13.23
C VAL A 219 -6.65 18.22 11.72
N GLU A 220 -7.73 17.58 11.30
CA GLU A 220 -8.18 17.58 9.90
C GLU A 220 -9.32 18.59 9.74
N LEU A 221 -9.14 19.56 8.82
CA LEU A 221 -10.10 20.65 8.56
C LEU A 221 -11.15 20.25 7.52
#